data_AF-A0A6G5ADJ6-F1
#
_entry.id   AF-A0A6G5ADJ6-F1
#
_cell.length_a   1.000
_cell.length_b   1.000
_cell.length_c   1.000
_cell.angle_alpha   90.00
_cell.angle_beta   90.00
_cell.angle_gamma   90.00
#
_symmetry.space_group_name_H-M   'P 1'
#
loop_
_entity.id
_entity.type
_entity.pdbx_description
1 polymer ?
#
loop_
_entity_poly.entity_id
_entity_poly.type
_entity_poly.pdbx_seq_one_letter_code
_entity_poly.pdbx_strand_id
1 'polypeptide(L)'
;CHIVLCGIALIAVGAVVLTALSPQKPFYEGYLGAPVAIVVLGVFIFVLAFLGCCGAIRENYHMIMAFSVLLTIILICELGAAIAAYAYRSKIEGAIRSEATKSIDRYNNDTDVQLSGLSWQQDDGILPP
;
A
#
# COMPACT_ATOMS: atom_id res chain seq x y z
N CYS A 1 26.11 -10.52 1.51
CA CYS A 1 25.94 -9.13 2.01
C CYS A 1 24.97 -8.25 1.22
N HIS A 2 24.63 -8.56 -0.05
CA HIS A 2 23.72 -7.73 -0.85
C HIS A 2 22.32 -7.55 -0.20
N ILE A 3 21.81 -8.59 0.46
CA ILE A 3 20.47 -8.58 1.08
C ILE A 3 20.39 -7.69 2.33
N VAL A 4 21.48 -7.54 3.09
CA VAL A 4 21.51 -6.67 4.28
C VAL A 4 21.49 -5.18 3.89
N LEU A 5 22.13 -4.84 2.77
CA LEU A 5 22.09 -3.49 2.18
C LEU A 5 20.69 -3.15 1.66
N CYS A 6 20.04 -4.08 0.95
CA CYS A 6 18.62 -3.95 0.59
C CYS A 6 17.72 -3.83 1.83
N GLY A 7 18.09 -4.55 2.90
CA GLY A 7 17.55 -4.46 4.25
C GLY A 7 17.44 -3.02 4.77
N ILE A 8 18.61 -2.42 5.00
CA ILE A 8 18.73 -1.07 5.56
C ILE A 8 18.09 -0.02 4.64
N ALA A 9 18.21 -0.20 3.31
CA ALA A 9 17.57 0.68 2.34
C ALA A 9 16.04 0.65 2.45
N LEU A 10 15.41 -0.51 2.63
CA LEU A 10 13.96 -0.61 2.78
C LEU A 10 13.46 -0.03 4.10
N ILE A 11 14.20 -0.16 5.21
CA ILE A 11 13.87 0.52 6.48
C ILE A 11 13.91 2.04 6.29
N ALA A 12 14.96 2.55 5.62
CA ALA A 12 15.10 3.97 5.34
C ALA A 12 13.96 4.49 4.44
N VAL A 13 13.60 3.76 3.39
CA VAL A 13 12.48 4.12 2.51
C VAL A 13 11.15 4.10 3.26
N GLY A 14 10.90 3.09 4.09
CA GLY A 14 9.69 3.03 4.93
C GLY A 14 9.57 4.21 5.89
N ALA A 15 10.68 4.62 6.53
CA ALA A 15 10.72 5.79 7.39
C ALA A 15 10.46 7.10 6.61
N VAL A 16 11.07 7.25 5.43
CA VAL A 16 10.84 8.40 4.54
C VAL A 16 9.38 8.49 4.10
N VAL A 17 8.78 7.37 3.69
CA VAL A 17 7.36 7.30 3.32
C VAL A 17 6.45 7.73 4.49
N LEU A 18 6.76 7.30 5.73
CA LEU A 18 6.00 7.71 6.92
C LEU A 18 6.06 9.23 7.15
N THR A 19 7.24 9.82 6.94
CA THR A 19 7.43 11.28 7.06
C THR A 19 6.81 12.07 5.91
N ALA A 20 6.81 11.51 4.68
CA ALA A 20 6.21 12.12 3.50
C ALA A 20 4.67 12.05 3.49
N LEU A 21 4.09 11.05 4.18
CA LEU A 21 2.64 10.91 4.36
C LEU A 21 2.11 11.70 5.58
N SER A 22 2.99 12.15 6.49
CA SER A 22 2.63 12.95 7.67
C SER A 22 1.89 14.29 7.42
N PRO A 23 2.01 15.00 6.28
CA PRO A 23 1.28 16.25 6.08
C PRO A 23 -0.17 16.08 5.56
N GLN A 24 -0.61 14.89 5.14
CA GLN A 24 -1.99 14.67 4.67
C GLN A 24 -2.92 14.21 5.80
N LYS A 25 -3.42 15.21 6.52
CA LYS A 25 -4.33 15.14 7.67
C LYS A 25 -5.72 15.66 7.27
N PRO A 26 -6.38 15.04 6.28
CA PRO A 26 -7.60 14.30 6.61
C PRO A 26 -7.94 13.18 5.60
N PHE A 27 -7.39 11.98 5.77
CA PHE A 27 -7.95 10.76 5.17
C PHE A 27 -8.50 9.80 6.25
N TYR A 28 -8.80 10.35 7.44
CA TYR A 28 -9.13 9.59 8.63
C TYR A 28 -10.61 9.30 8.91
N GLU A 29 -11.55 9.79 8.10
CA GLU A 29 -12.98 9.66 8.45
C GLU A 29 -13.72 8.53 7.72
N GLY A 30 -13.01 7.58 7.08
CA GLY A 30 -13.69 6.38 6.57
C GLY A 30 -12.84 5.32 5.86
N TYR A 31 -11.61 5.64 5.44
CA TYR A 31 -10.77 4.74 4.65
C TYR A 31 -9.32 4.64 5.17
N LEU A 32 -9.14 4.72 6.50
CA LEU A 32 -7.81 4.59 7.13
C LEU A 32 -7.21 3.20 7.01
N GLY A 33 -8.05 2.18 6.89
CA GLY A 33 -7.61 0.80 6.95
C GLY A 33 -6.67 0.44 5.81
N ALA A 34 -6.92 0.92 4.58
CA ALA A 34 -6.18 0.45 3.42
C ALA A 34 -4.73 0.99 3.33
N PRO A 35 -4.46 2.30 3.45
CA PRO A 35 -3.09 2.81 3.44
C PRO A 35 -2.26 2.29 4.63
N VAL A 36 -2.88 2.24 5.82
CA VAL A 36 -2.21 1.74 7.04
C VAL A 36 -1.91 0.24 6.92
N ALA A 37 -2.83 -0.56 6.40
CA ALA A 37 -2.61 -1.99 6.17
C ALA A 37 -1.46 -2.25 5.19
N ILE A 38 -1.32 -1.44 4.14
CA ILE A 38 -0.21 -1.55 3.17
C ILE A 38 1.14 -1.30 3.84
N VAL A 39 1.24 -0.27 4.69
CA VAL A 39 2.48 0.05 5.43
C VAL A 39 2.83 -1.07 6.41
N VAL A 40 1.86 -1.55 7.19
CA VAL A 40 2.07 -2.62 8.16
C VAL A 40 2.49 -3.92 7.47
N LEU A 41 1.82 -4.28 6.36
CA LEU A 41 2.17 -5.46 5.56
C LEU A 41 3.58 -5.37 4.99
N GLY A 42 3.99 -4.18 4.50
CA GLY A 42 5.35 -3.94 4.02
C GLY A 42 6.42 -4.15 5.10
N VAL A 43 6.18 -3.67 6.34
CA VAL A 43 7.10 -3.89 7.47
C VAL A 43 7.17 -5.37 7.86
N PHE A 44 6.05 -6.10 7.84
CA PHE A 44 6.05 -7.54 8.11
C PHE A 44 6.86 -8.31 7.08
N ILE A 45 6.63 -8.08 5.78
CA ILE A 45 7.38 -8.73 4.69
C ILE A 45 8.88 -8.44 4.79
N PHE A 46 9.24 -7.21 5.17
CA PHE A 46 10.62 -6.83 5.41
C PHE A 46 11.30 -7.66 6.51
N VAL A 47 10.61 -7.83 7.65
CA VAL A 47 11.10 -8.64 8.77
C VAL A 47 11.25 -10.11 8.35
N LEU A 48 10.28 -10.67 7.62
CA LEU A 48 10.36 -12.05 7.11
C LEU A 48 11.56 -12.26 6.17
N ALA A 49 11.84 -11.30 5.28
CA ALA A 49 12.98 -11.36 4.37
C ALA A 49 14.32 -11.36 5.13
N PHE A 50 14.42 -10.56 6.20
CA PHE A 50 15.62 -10.55 7.05
C PHE A 50 15.79 -11.86 7.82
N LEU A 51 14.73 -12.40 8.44
CA LEU A 51 14.80 -13.69 9.13
C LEU A 51 15.13 -14.85 8.18
N GLY A 52 14.62 -14.84 6.95
CA GLY A 52 14.94 -15.86 5.94
C GLY A 52 16.41 -15.83 5.52
N CYS A 53 16.99 -14.64 5.34
CA CYS A 53 18.41 -14.49 5.01
C CYS A 53 19.32 -14.89 6.19
N CYS A 54 18.94 -14.56 7.42
CA CYS A 54 19.65 -15.00 8.63
C CYS A 54 19.52 -16.52 8.84
N GLY A 55 18.37 -17.11 8.52
CA GLY A 55 18.13 -18.54 8.59
C GLY A 55 19.02 -19.33 7.64
N ALA A 56 19.25 -18.86 6.42
CA ALA A 56 20.12 -19.54 5.44
C ALA A 56 21.61 -19.57 5.82
N ILE A 57 22.07 -18.60 6.63
CA ILE A 57 23.49 -18.46 7.02
C ILE A 57 23.78 -19.17 8.35
N ARG A 58 22.75 -19.40 9.20
CA ARG A 58 22.92 -20.09 10.47
C ARG A 58 22.78 -21.60 10.28
N GLU A 59 23.88 -22.31 10.45
CA GLU A 59 23.94 -23.77 10.65
C GLU A 59 23.37 -24.18 12.03
N ASN A 60 22.23 -23.61 12.44
CA ASN A 60 21.56 -23.99 13.67
C ASN A 60 20.07 -24.23 13.37
N TYR A 61 19.70 -25.51 13.40
CA TYR A 61 18.40 -26.04 13.00
C TYR A 61 17.20 -25.38 13.69
N HIS A 62 17.34 -24.97 14.95
CA HIS A 62 16.27 -24.34 15.71
C HIS A 62 15.77 -23.01 15.13
N MET A 63 16.65 -22.21 14.54
CA MET A 63 16.28 -20.87 14.06
C MET A 63 15.54 -20.94 12.71
N ILE A 64 15.94 -21.88 11.85
CA ILE A 64 15.26 -22.17 10.57
C ILE A 64 13.89 -22.80 10.83
N MET A 65 13.79 -23.69 11.81
CA MET A 65 12.52 -24.32 12.20
C MET A 65 11.50 -23.28 12.66
N ALA A 66 11.89 -22.34 13.53
CA ALA A 66 11.00 -21.26 13.97
C ALA A 66 10.54 -20.36 12.82
N PHE A 67 11.43 -20.04 11.88
CA PHE A 67 11.10 -19.26 10.69
C PHE A 67 10.07 -19.98 9.79
N SER A 68 10.27 -21.27 9.56
CA SER A 68 9.35 -22.10 8.77
C SER A 68 7.96 -22.20 9.42
N VAL A 69 7.90 -22.37 10.74
CA VAL A 69 6.63 -22.39 11.48
C VAL A 69 5.92 -21.04 11.38
N LEU A 70 6.64 -19.94 11.53
CA LEU A 70 6.08 -18.59 11.42
C LEU A 70 5.54 -18.30 10.01
N LEU A 71 6.25 -18.69 8.95
CA LEU A 71 5.75 -18.60 7.57
C LEU A 71 4.51 -19.46 7.35
N THR A 72 4.47 -20.66 7.94
CA THR A 72 3.31 -21.56 7.83
C THR A 72 2.08 -20.93 8.47
N ILE A 73 2.23 -20.31 9.64
CA ILE A 73 1.14 -19.58 10.31
C ILE A 73 0.64 -18.43 9.42
N ILE A 74 1.56 -17.65 8.83
CA ILE A 74 1.21 -16.54 7.93
C ILE A 74 0.48 -17.07 6.69
N LEU A 75 0.93 -18.18 6.10
CA LEU A 75 0.28 -18.76 4.93
C LEU A 75 -1.15 -19.23 5.24
N ILE A 76 -1.38 -19.78 6.43
CA ILE A 76 -2.73 -20.12 6.89
C ILE A 76 -3.59 -18.85 7.06
N CYS A 77 -3.01 -17.78 7.64
CA CYS A 77 -3.69 -16.49 7.77
C CYS A 77 -4.00 -15.85 6.41
N GLU A 78 -3.06 -15.84 5.48
CA GLU A 78 -3.23 -15.31 4.11
C GLU A 78 -4.26 -16.12 3.34
N LEU A 79 -4.26 -17.45 3.47
CA LEU A 79 -5.28 -18.29 2.86
C LEU A 79 -6.67 -17.98 3.44
N GLY A 80 -6.77 -17.82 4.76
CA GLY A 80 -8.02 -17.39 5.42
C GLY A 80 -8.48 -16.01 4.96
N ALA A 81 -7.56 -15.05 4.86
CA ALA A 81 -7.82 -13.71 4.37
C ALA A 81 -8.25 -13.72 2.89
N ALA A 82 -7.62 -14.55 2.05
CA ALA A 82 -7.96 -14.70 0.65
C ALA A 82 -9.37 -15.28 0.47
N ILE A 83 -9.74 -16.30 1.26
CA ILE A 83 -11.08 -16.88 1.25
C ILE A 83 -12.11 -15.83 1.72
N ALA A 84 -11.81 -15.11 2.80
CA ALA A 84 -12.68 -14.04 3.29
C ALA A 84 -12.85 -12.92 2.25
N ALA A 85 -11.74 -12.46 1.64
CA ALA A 85 -11.76 -11.44 0.59
C ALA A 85 -12.56 -11.91 -0.63
N TYR A 86 -12.43 -13.17 -1.02
CA TYR A 86 -13.22 -13.76 -2.10
C TYR A 86 -14.72 -13.78 -1.76
N ALA A 87 -15.08 -14.19 -0.54
CA ALA A 87 -16.47 -14.20 -0.08
C ALA A 87 -17.09 -12.79 -0.02
N TYR A 88 -16.29 -11.77 0.31
CA TYR A 88 -16.73 -10.37 0.36
C TYR A 88 -16.53 -9.59 -0.93
N ARG A 89 -15.99 -10.22 -1.99
CA ARG A 89 -15.67 -9.56 -3.27
C ARG A 89 -16.84 -8.75 -3.82
N SER A 90 -18.05 -9.30 -3.77
CA SER A 90 -19.27 -8.63 -4.27
C SER A 90 -19.63 -7.37 -3.50
N LYS A 91 -19.44 -7.35 -2.17
CA LYS A 91 -19.65 -6.16 -1.34
C LYS A 91 -18.56 -5.11 -1.56
N ILE A 92 -17.31 -5.57 -1.72
CA ILE A 92 -16.16 -4.70 -1.99
C ILE A 92 -16.31 -4.04 -3.37
N GLU A 93 -16.72 -4.79 -4.39
CA GLU A 93 -16.93 -4.27 -5.75
C GLU A 93 -18.05 -3.21 -5.78
N GLY A 94 -19.16 -3.44 -5.07
CA GLY A 94 -20.23 -2.45 -4.93
C GLY A 94 -19.77 -1.18 -4.20
N ALA A 95 -19.00 -1.32 -3.12
CA ALA A 95 -18.44 -0.19 -2.38
C ALA A 95 -17.44 0.61 -3.22
N ILE A 96 -16.49 -0.05 -3.89
CA ILE A 96 -15.50 0.61 -4.76
C ILE A 96 -16.21 1.34 -5.90
N ARG A 97 -17.22 0.72 -6.54
CA ARG A 97 -17.95 1.36 -7.64
C ARG A 97 -18.73 2.59 -7.17
N SER A 98 -19.35 2.52 -5.99
CA SER A 98 -20.05 3.65 -5.37
C SER A 98 -19.08 4.80 -5.06
N GLU A 99 -17.96 4.51 -4.41
CA GLU A 99 -16.96 5.53 -4.07
C GLU A 99 -16.28 6.12 -5.32
N ALA A 100 -15.96 5.29 -6.33
CA ALA A 100 -15.39 5.76 -7.58
C ALA A 100 -16.37 6.68 -8.33
N THR A 101 -17.64 6.27 -8.46
CA THR A 101 -18.67 7.10 -9.10
C THR A 101 -18.88 8.40 -8.33
N LYS A 102 -18.93 8.35 -6.99
CA LYS A 102 -19.04 9.52 -6.13
C LYS A 102 -17.83 10.46 -6.24
N SER A 103 -16.62 9.93 -6.37
CA SER A 103 -15.41 10.75 -6.57
C SER A 103 -15.41 11.46 -7.93
N ILE A 104 -15.87 10.79 -8.99
CA ILE A 104 -15.98 11.37 -10.34
C ILE A 104 -17.10 12.42 -10.37
N ASP A 105 -18.23 12.14 -9.72
CA ASP A 105 -19.35 13.08 -9.65
C ASP A 105 -18.97 14.34 -8.84
N ARG A 106 -18.22 14.18 -7.75
CA ARG A 106 -17.66 15.31 -7.00
C ARG A 106 -16.67 16.12 -7.85
N TYR A 107 -15.80 15.47 -8.61
CA TYR A 107 -14.88 16.13 -9.53
C TYR A 107 -15.62 16.91 -10.63
N ASN A 108 -16.71 16.36 -11.18
CA ASN A 108 -17.49 17.01 -12.23
C ASN A 108 -18.34 18.18 -11.73
N ASN A 109 -18.84 18.13 -10.49
CA ASN A 109 -19.64 19.22 -9.90
C ASN A 109 -18.79 20.36 -9.32
N ASP A 110 -17.48 20.15 -9.18
CA ASP A 110 -16.57 21.17 -8.67
C ASP A 110 -16.19 22.14 -9.81
N THR A 111 -16.71 23.37 -9.72
CA THR A 111 -16.60 24.38 -10.79
C THR A 111 -15.14 24.83 -10.97
N ASP A 112 -14.32 24.77 -9.92
CA ASP A 112 -12.90 25.13 -9.98
C ASP A 112 -12.10 24.12 -10.83
N VAL A 113 -12.52 22.86 -10.83
CA VAL A 113 -11.88 21.79 -11.59
C VAL A 113 -12.28 21.85 -13.07
N GLN A 114 -13.53 22.23 -13.37
CA GLN A 114 -13.94 22.55 -14.73
C GLN A 114 -13.24 23.79 -15.27
N LEU A 115 -13.12 24.86 -14.47
CA LEU A 115 -12.42 26.09 -14.87
C LEU A 115 -10.92 25.83 -15.14
N SER A 116 -10.26 25.01 -14.31
CA SER A 116 -8.86 24.61 -14.55
C SER A 116 -8.72 23.66 -15.74
N GLY A 117 -9.66 22.74 -15.98
CA GLY A 117 -9.68 21.91 -17.19
C GLY A 117 -9.82 22.73 -18.49
N LEU A 118 -10.67 23.75 -18.49
CA LEU A 118 -10.84 24.67 -19.62
C LEU A 118 -9.61 25.56 -19.84
N SER A 119 -8.85 25.89 -18.78
CA SER A 119 -7.61 26.66 -18.91
C SER A 119 -6.49 25.91 -19.66
N TRP A 120 -6.48 24.58 -19.65
CA TRP A 120 -5.55 23.75 -20.44
C TRP A 120 -5.96 23.58 -21.90
N GLN A 121 -7.25 23.71 -22.24
CA GLN A 121 -7.71 23.73 -23.65
C GLN A 121 -7.58 25.12 -24.30
N GLN A 122 -7.43 26.17 -23.50
CA GLN A 122 -7.20 27.53 -23.98
C GLN A 122 -5.71 27.78 -24.34
N ASP A 123 -4.78 26.93 -23.87
CA ASP A 123 -3.32 27.05 -24.11
C ASP A 123 -2.89 26.46 -25.47
N ASP A 124 -3.77 25.71 -26.16
CA ASP A 124 -3.48 25.11 -27.48
C ASP A 124 -3.50 26.13 -28.64
N GLY A 125 -3.86 27.39 -28.37
CA GLY A 125 -4.19 28.39 -29.39
C GLY A 125 -3.43 29.72 -29.33
N ILE A 126 -2.53 29.95 -28.37
CA ILE A 126 -1.75 31.19 -28.30
C ILE A 126 -0.26 30.89 -28.07
N LEU A 127 0.45 30.66 -29.16
CA LEU A 127 1.88 30.99 -29.22
C LEU A 127 1.99 32.48 -29.60
N PRO A 128 2.51 33.32 -28.68
CA PRO A 128 3.39 34.38 -29.16
C PRO A 128 4.61 34.58 -28.27
N PRO A 129 5.70 35.18 -28.80
CA PRO A 129 6.23 35.13 -30.17
C PRO A 129 7.35 34.08 -30.34
#